data_AF-A0A3N7K3A2-F1
#
_entry.id   AF-A0A3N7K3A2-F1
#
_cell.length_a   1.000
_cell.length_b   1.000
_cell.length_c   1.000
_cell.angle_alpha   90.00
_cell.angle_beta   90.00
_cell.angle_gamma   90.00
#
_symmetry.space_group_name_H-M   'P 1'
#
loop_
_entity.id
_entity.type
_entity.pdbx_description
1 polymer ?
#
loop_
_entity_poly.entity_id
_entity_poly.type
_entity_poly.pdbx_seq_one_letter_code
_entity_poly.pdbx_strand_id
1 'polypeptide(L)'
;MSRIIKRPGDVLKVPLSAVGLHAYAQWLPDGTVRVFLNASKSELSIGEVVLLPVAFRVAVFKDTPNRYGWSKLGNAPVPQEYSEPQRYAKKDVLSGRLSAYFEGKETIATAEELRGLETLAVWAHPHIVERLEAQLEGRESIFLKSLKVVA
;
A
#
# COMPACT_ATOMS: atom_id res chain seq x y z
N MET A 1 -7.96 20.23 11.91
CA MET A 1 -7.99 18.75 12.03
C MET A 1 -6.78 18.29 12.82
N SER A 2 -6.98 17.43 13.83
CA SER A 2 -5.90 16.88 14.65
C SER A 2 -5.02 15.95 13.81
N ARG A 3 -3.70 16.05 13.95
CA ARG A 3 -2.73 15.22 13.23
C ARG A 3 -2.88 13.74 13.64
N ILE A 4 -3.04 12.85 12.67
CA ILE A 4 -3.03 11.40 12.88
C ILE A 4 -1.62 10.97 13.27
N ILE A 5 -1.49 10.51 14.53
CA ILE A 5 -0.34 9.76 15.02
C ILE A 5 -0.61 8.28 14.70
N LYS A 6 0.17 7.73 13.77
CA LYS A 6 0.04 6.36 13.29
C LYS A 6 0.74 5.42 14.26
N ARG A 7 0.08 4.32 14.62
CA ARG A 7 0.67 3.20 15.36
C ARG A 7 0.51 1.91 14.56
N PRO A 8 1.41 0.93 14.71
CA PRO A 8 1.21 -0.39 14.13
C PRO A 8 -0.18 -0.94 14.50
N GLY A 9 -0.87 -1.51 13.51
CA GLY A 9 -2.23 -2.02 13.64
C GLY A 9 -3.34 -1.00 13.44
N ASP A 10 -3.03 0.31 13.33
CA ASP A 10 -4.05 1.33 13.11
C ASP A 10 -4.77 1.11 11.77
N VAL A 11 -6.09 1.03 11.82
CA VAL A 11 -6.96 0.92 10.65
C VAL A 11 -7.47 2.31 10.30
N LEU A 12 -7.24 2.73 9.06
CA LEU A 12 -7.56 4.04 8.54
C LEU A 12 -8.59 3.92 7.41
N LYS A 13 -9.54 4.84 7.36
CA LYS A 13 -10.44 5.06 6.22
C LYS A 13 -9.69 5.87 5.18
N VAL A 14 -9.74 5.40 3.94
CA VAL A 14 -9.09 6.01 2.78
C VAL A 14 -10.19 6.52 1.86
N PRO A 15 -10.38 7.84 1.70
CA PRO A 15 -11.32 8.38 0.74
C PRO A 15 -11.02 7.87 -0.68
N LEU A 16 -12.05 7.53 -1.45
CA LEU A 16 -11.90 7.18 -2.87
C LEU A 16 -12.25 8.36 -3.76
N SER A 17 -12.07 8.21 -5.08
CA SER A 17 -12.31 9.31 -6.03
C SER A 17 -13.79 9.74 -6.05
N ALA A 18 -14.70 8.78 -5.97
CA ALA A 18 -16.12 9.06 -5.92
C ALA A 18 -16.54 9.54 -4.51
N VAL A 19 -17.32 10.62 -4.48
CA VAL A 19 -17.79 11.23 -3.24
C VAL A 19 -18.57 10.23 -2.39
N GLY A 20 -18.19 10.13 -1.12
CA GLY A 20 -18.84 9.25 -0.15
C GLY A 20 -18.41 7.79 -0.23
N LEU A 21 -17.50 7.41 -1.13
CA LEU A 21 -16.84 6.11 -1.10
C LEU A 21 -15.53 6.17 -0.29
N HIS A 22 -15.29 5.11 0.47
CA HIS A 22 -14.01 4.88 1.14
C HIS A 22 -13.59 3.43 1.04
N ALA A 23 -12.27 3.25 1.09
CA ALA A 23 -11.61 1.98 1.34
C ALA A 23 -10.99 1.97 2.74
N TYR A 24 -10.32 0.89 3.08
CA TYR A 24 -9.58 0.77 4.33
C TYR A 24 -8.12 0.41 4.09
N ALA A 25 -7.26 0.87 4.99
CA ALA A 25 -5.86 0.47 5.05
C ALA A 25 -5.44 0.22 6.49
N GLN A 26 -4.52 -0.72 6.72
CA GLN A 26 -3.90 -0.93 8.03
C GLN A 26 -2.43 -0.53 8.00
N TRP A 27 -2.03 0.27 9.00
CA TRP A 27 -0.64 0.67 9.20
C TRP A 27 0.18 -0.47 9.80
N LEU A 28 1.32 -0.79 9.20
CA LEU A 28 2.15 -1.93 9.56
C LEU A 28 3.38 -1.53 10.41
N PRO A 29 4.00 -2.49 11.14
CA PRO A 29 5.16 -2.21 11.99
C PRO A 29 6.37 -1.64 11.26
N ASP A 30 6.57 -2.04 10.01
CA ASP A 30 7.68 -1.58 9.15
C ASP A 30 7.43 -0.21 8.50
N GLY A 31 6.33 0.46 8.85
CA GLY A 31 5.97 1.78 8.31
C GLY A 31 5.28 1.74 6.94
N THR A 32 5.00 0.54 6.41
CA THR A 32 4.18 0.37 5.20
C THR A 32 2.70 0.34 5.56
N VAL A 33 1.84 0.31 4.54
CA VAL A 33 0.41 0.05 4.71
C VAL A 33 0.01 -1.13 3.86
N ARG A 34 -0.89 -1.97 4.37
CA ARG A 34 -1.70 -2.86 3.54
C ARG A 34 -3.04 -2.22 3.25
N VAL A 35 -3.44 -2.21 1.99
CA VAL A 35 -4.71 -1.66 1.52
C VAL A 35 -5.66 -2.82 1.27
N PHE A 36 -6.89 -2.73 1.78
CA PHE A 36 -7.90 -3.76 1.59
C PHE A 36 -8.65 -3.55 0.27
N LEU A 37 -9.02 -4.65 -0.39
CA LEU A 37 -9.74 -4.66 -1.66
C LEU A 37 -11.23 -4.39 -1.41
N ASN A 38 -11.59 -3.11 -1.23
CA ASN A 38 -12.98 -2.71 -1.02
C ASN A 38 -13.25 -1.28 -1.49
N ALA A 39 -14.53 -1.01 -1.75
CA ALA A 39 -15.09 0.33 -1.85
C ALA A 39 -16.47 0.30 -1.20
N SER A 40 -16.70 1.13 -0.18
CA SER A 40 -17.97 1.15 0.55
C SER A 40 -18.48 2.56 0.77
N LYS A 41 -19.81 2.72 0.79
CA LYS A 41 -20.48 3.94 1.26
C LYS A 41 -20.76 3.89 2.76
N SER A 42 -20.99 2.69 3.30
CA SER A 42 -21.23 2.48 4.72
C SER A 42 -19.93 2.19 5.46
N GLU A 43 -19.88 2.58 6.72
CA GLU A 43 -18.77 2.22 7.60
C GLU A 43 -18.91 0.76 8.02
N LEU A 44 -17.87 -0.03 7.72
CA LEU A 44 -17.65 -1.36 8.28
C LEU A 44 -17.00 -1.25 9.65
N SER A 45 -17.33 -2.20 10.54
CA SER A 45 -16.63 -2.39 11.80
C SER A 45 -15.19 -2.86 11.55
N ILE A 46 -14.33 -2.67 12.55
CA ILE A 46 -12.92 -3.12 12.48
C ILE A 46 -12.85 -4.63 12.22
N GLY A 47 -13.73 -5.42 12.83
CA GLY A 47 -13.79 -6.87 12.66
C GLY A 47 -14.13 -7.28 11.22
N GLU A 48 -15.02 -6.55 10.56
CA GLU A 48 -15.33 -6.77 9.14
C GLU A 48 -14.18 -6.36 8.24
N VAL A 49 -13.52 -5.22 8.53
CA VAL A 49 -12.42 -4.70 7.72
C VAL A 49 -11.23 -5.68 7.66
N VAL A 50 -10.85 -6.28 8.79
CA VAL A 50 -9.68 -7.17 8.84
C VAL A 50 -9.90 -8.50 8.11
N LEU A 51 -11.15 -8.84 7.79
CA LEU A 51 -11.51 -10.03 7.00
C LEU A 51 -11.55 -9.76 5.50
N LEU A 52 -11.42 -8.50 5.08
CA LEU A 52 -11.38 -8.15 3.66
C LEU A 52 -10.12 -8.70 2.99
N PRO A 53 -10.19 -9.09 1.71
CA PRO A 53 -9.00 -9.42 0.94
C PRO A 53 -8.03 -8.23 0.90
N VAL A 54 -6.73 -8.51 0.96
CA VAL A 54 -5.70 -7.48 0.79
C VAL A 54 -5.49 -7.23 -0.69
N ALA A 55 -5.58 -5.97 -1.12
CA ALA A 55 -5.30 -5.56 -2.48
C ALA A 55 -3.79 -5.53 -2.75
N PHE A 56 -3.03 -4.82 -1.89
CA PHE A 56 -1.59 -4.68 -1.98
C PHE A 56 -0.99 -4.09 -0.69
N ARG A 57 0.34 -4.19 -0.54
CA ARG A 57 1.12 -3.58 0.54
C ARG A 57 2.19 -2.65 -0.03
N VAL A 58 2.22 -1.40 0.41
CA VAL A 58 3.10 -0.35 -0.15
C VAL A 58 3.66 0.59 0.91
N ALA A 59 4.83 1.18 0.62
CA ALA A 59 5.34 2.32 1.37
C ALA A 59 4.54 3.58 1.00
N VAL A 60 4.23 4.42 1.99
CA VAL A 60 3.39 5.62 1.81
C VAL A 60 4.08 6.85 2.38
N PHE A 61 3.92 8.00 1.72
CA PHE A 61 4.43 9.26 2.27
C PHE A 61 3.85 9.51 3.66
N LYS A 62 4.74 9.83 4.62
CA LYS A 62 4.43 9.98 6.05
C LYS A 62 3.23 10.89 6.36
N ASP A 63 3.01 11.91 5.54
CA ASP A 63 1.97 12.91 5.70
C ASP A 63 0.70 12.64 4.89
N THR A 64 0.69 11.61 4.04
CA THR A 64 -0.48 11.24 3.20
C THR A 64 -1.78 11.19 4.01
N PRO A 65 -1.87 10.47 5.16
CA PRO A 65 -3.12 10.44 5.91
C PRO A 65 -3.61 11.81 6.36
N ASN A 66 -2.69 12.73 6.71
CA ASN A 66 -3.05 14.06 7.20
C ASN A 66 -3.44 15.03 6.08
N ARG A 67 -2.88 14.86 4.87
CA ARG A 67 -3.15 15.73 3.73
C ARG A 67 -4.42 15.36 2.97
N TYR A 68 -4.80 14.09 2.98
CA TYR A 68 -5.84 13.55 2.09
C TYR A 68 -7.10 13.09 2.82
N GLY A 69 -7.37 13.64 4.02
CA GLY A 69 -8.63 13.40 4.74
C GLY A 69 -8.82 11.95 5.19
N TRP A 70 -7.74 11.21 5.43
CA TRP A 70 -7.87 9.88 6.03
C TRP A 70 -8.35 10.06 7.46
N SER A 71 -9.08 9.07 7.98
CA SER A 71 -9.56 9.07 9.35
C SER A 71 -9.27 7.74 10.01
N LYS A 72 -9.09 7.73 11.34
CA LYS A 72 -8.83 6.50 12.08
C LYS A 72 -10.15 5.82 12.42
N LEU A 73 -10.32 4.57 11.97
CA LEU A 73 -11.43 3.71 12.39
C LEU A 73 -11.13 3.07 13.75
N GLY A 74 -9.88 2.64 13.97
CA GLY A 74 -9.43 2.08 15.24
C GLY A 74 -8.09 1.37 15.11
N ASN A 75 -7.89 0.32 15.89
CA ASN A 75 -6.67 -0.49 15.89
C ASN A 75 -7.05 -1.98 15.93
N ALA A 76 -6.31 -2.80 15.19
CA ALA A 76 -6.48 -4.24 15.16
C ALA A 76 -5.13 -4.97 15.13
N PRO A 77 -5.07 -6.24 15.55
CA PRO A 77 -3.88 -7.06 15.40
C PRO A 77 -3.37 -7.09 13.96
N VAL A 78 -2.05 -7.13 13.81
CA VAL A 78 -1.38 -7.32 12.52
C VAL A 78 -1.08 -8.81 12.39
N PRO A 79 -1.54 -9.48 11.31
CA PRO A 79 -1.19 -10.88 11.07
C PRO A 79 0.32 -11.06 10.92
N GLN A 80 0.85 -12.21 11.33
CA GLN A 80 2.29 -12.48 11.35
C GLN A 80 2.97 -12.24 9.99
N GLU A 81 2.30 -12.58 8.88
CA GLU A 81 2.78 -12.36 7.51
C GLU A 81 3.03 -10.87 7.16
N TYR A 82 2.43 -9.95 7.91
CA TYR A 82 2.60 -8.50 7.77
C TYR A 82 3.42 -7.87 8.91
N SER A 83 3.86 -8.68 9.87
CA SER A 83 4.66 -8.21 11.01
C SER A 83 6.14 -8.01 10.65
N GLU A 84 6.62 -8.71 9.62
CA GLU A 84 8.00 -8.61 9.16
C GLU A 84 8.15 -7.68 7.94
N PRO A 85 9.31 -7.02 7.78
CA PRO A 85 9.63 -6.28 6.57
C PRO A 85 9.57 -7.16 5.33
N GLN A 86 9.12 -6.61 4.20
CA GLN A 86 9.15 -7.32 2.92
C GLN A 86 10.33 -6.91 2.05
N ARG A 87 10.67 -7.77 1.07
CA ARG A 87 11.63 -7.44 0.01
C ARG A 87 10.92 -6.69 -1.12
N TYR A 88 11.66 -5.81 -1.78
CA TYR A 88 11.15 -5.05 -2.91
C TYR A 88 12.05 -5.20 -4.13
N ALA A 89 11.45 -5.19 -5.32
CA ALA A 89 12.17 -5.10 -6.57
C ALA A 89 12.54 -3.64 -6.88
N LYS A 90 13.74 -3.42 -7.41
CA LYS A 90 14.20 -2.09 -7.83
C LYS A 90 14.88 -2.20 -9.20
N LYS A 91 14.64 -1.18 -10.03
CA LYS A 91 15.37 -0.92 -11.27
C LYS A 91 16.01 0.45 -11.17
N ASP A 92 17.31 0.50 -11.32
CA ASP A 92 18.01 1.78 -11.44
C ASP A 92 17.64 2.44 -12.77
N VAL A 93 17.16 3.69 -12.74
CA VAL A 93 16.64 4.38 -13.93
C VAL A 93 17.74 4.81 -14.91
N LEU A 94 18.98 4.93 -14.45
CA LEU A 94 20.11 5.37 -15.27
C LEU A 94 20.82 4.18 -15.94
N SER A 95 21.09 3.14 -15.17
CA SER A 95 21.86 1.96 -15.60
C SER A 95 20.97 0.78 -16.02
N GLY A 96 19.68 0.79 -15.66
CA GLY A 96 18.78 -0.34 -15.86
C GLY A 96 19.05 -1.54 -14.94
N ARG A 97 20.01 -1.42 -14.01
CA ARG A 97 20.42 -2.51 -13.12
C ARG A 97 19.29 -2.94 -12.20
N LEU A 98 19.10 -4.24 -12.09
CA LEU A 98 18.12 -4.87 -11.23
C LEU A 98 18.72 -5.18 -9.85
N SER A 99 17.94 -4.90 -8.80
CA SER A 99 18.31 -5.24 -7.43
C SER A 99 17.10 -5.57 -6.56
N ALA A 100 17.32 -6.41 -5.56
CA ALA A 100 16.39 -6.60 -4.46
C ALA A 100 16.77 -5.64 -3.32
N TYR A 101 15.79 -4.95 -2.77
CA TYR A 101 15.93 -4.11 -1.58
C TYR A 101 15.33 -4.79 -0.36
N PHE A 102 16.08 -4.81 0.75
CA PHE A 102 15.63 -5.32 2.04
C PHE A 102 16.34 -4.56 3.17
N GLU A 103 15.57 -3.92 4.06
CA GLU A 103 16.08 -3.25 5.27
C GLU A 103 17.31 -2.35 5.04
N GLY A 104 17.26 -1.48 4.03
CA GLY A 104 18.35 -0.55 3.72
C GLY A 104 19.52 -1.15 2.93
N LYS A 105 19.46 -2.44 2.59
CA LYS A 105 20.47 -3.11 1.75
C LYS A 105 19.91 -3.38 0.36
N GLU A 106 20.75 -3.18 -0.64
CA GLU A 106 20.47 -3.55 -2.03
C GLU A 106 21.42 -4.66 -2.48
N THR A 107 20.87 -5.70 -3.08
CA THR A 107 21.64 -6.82 -3.64
C THR A 107 21.29 -6.96 -5.12
N ILE A 108 22.30 -7.15 -5.97
CA ILE A 108 22.07 -7.40 -7.41
C ILE A 108 21.19 -8.64 -7.55
N ALA A 109 20.19 -8.56 -8.42
CA ALA A 109 19.25 -9.64 -8.65
C ALA A 109 18.91 -9.75 -10.14
N THR A 110 18.51 -10.94 -10.56
CA THR A 110 17.97 -11.23 -11.89
C THR A 110 16.47 -10.93 -11.95
N ALA A 111 15.92 -10.82 -13.16
CA ALA A 111 14.48 -10.62 -13.34
C ALA A 111 13.63 -11.75 -12.74
N GLU A 112 14.13 -12.98 -12.74
CA GLU A 112 13.45 -14.14 -12.18
C GLU A 112 13.40 -14.07 -10.64
N GLU A 113 14.51 -13.70 -10.01
CA GLU A 113 14.59 -13.51 -8.54
C GLU A 113 13.70 -12.35 -8.05
N LEU A 114 13.40 -11.38 -8.92
CA LEU A 114 12.52 -10.26 -8.60
C LEU A 114 11.04 -10.53 -8.88
N ARG A 115 10.70 -11.66 -9.50
CA ARG A 115 9.32 -11.98 -9.89
C ARG A 115 8.43 -12.08 -8.64
N GLY A 116 7.32 -11.34 -8.67
CA GLY A 116 6.34 -11.33 -7.58
C GLY A 116 6.67 -10.39 -6.41
N LEU A 117 7.85 -9.77 -6.39
CA LEU A 117 8.15 -8.72 -5.43
C LEU A 117 7.46 -7.40 -5.82
N GLU A 118 6.96 -6.68 -4.82
CA GLU A 118 6.45 -5.33 -5.01
C GLU A 118 7.60 -4.41 -5.44
N THR A 119 7.34 -3.51 -6.39
CA THR A 119 8.36 -2.53 -6.79
C THR A 119 8.55 -1.50 -5.69
N LEU A 120 9.82 -1.21 -5.36
CA LEU A 120 10.16 -0.19 -4.38
C LEU A 120 9.76 1.20 -4.90
N ALA A 121 8.66 1.71 -4.37
CA ALA A 121 8.20 3.07 -4.61
C ALA A 121 7.49 3.59 -3.36
N VAL A 122 7.51 4.92 -3.18
CA VAL A 122 6.73 5.59 -2.14
C VAL A 122 5.46 6.14 -2.78
N TRP A 123 4.32 5.65 -2.31
CA TRP A 123 3.02 5.96 -2.88
C TRP A 123 2.36 7.15 -2.16
N ALA A 124 1.76 8.04 -2.95
CA ALA A 124 0.87 9.09 -2.46
C ALA A 124 -0.58 8.64 -2.58
N HIS A 125 -1.50 9.32 -1.90
CA HIS A 125 -2.92 8.98 -1.93
C HIS A 125 -3.50 8.83 -3.35
N PRO A 126 -3.26 9.74 -4.32
CA PRO A 126 -3.81 9.57 -5.67
C PRO A 126 -3.34 8.27 -6.34
N HIS A 127 -2.10 7.85 -6.10
CA HIS A 127 -1.56 6.61 -6.65
C HIS A 127 -2.22 5.38 -6.02
N ILE A 128 -2.48 5.43 -4.70
CA ILE A 128 -3.16 4.34 -3.96
C ILE A 128 -4.61 4.20 -4.44
N VAL A 129 -5.33 5.31 -4.53
CA VAL A 129 -6.74 5.35 -4.97
C VAL A 129 -6.85 4.83 -6.39
N GLU A 130 -6.05 5.35 -7.33
CA GLU A 130 -6.09 4.92 -8.72
C GLU A 130 -5.77 3.42 -8.85
N ARG A 131 -4.77 2.91 -8.13
CA ARG A 131 -4.39 1.50 -8.16
C ARG A 131 -5.49 0.59 -7.59
N LEU A 132 -6.12 1.00 -6.50
CA LEU A 132 -7.20 0.24 -5.89
C LEU A 132 -8.45 0.21 -6.78
N GLU A 133 -8.85 1.35 -7.31
CA GLU A 133 -9.99 1.47 -8.23
C GLU A 133 -9.72 0.68 -9.51
N ALA A 134 -8.49 0.74 -10.05
CA ALA A 134 -8.07 -0.08 -11.18
C ALA A 134 -8.31 -1.57 -10.93
N GLN A 135 -7.87 -2.06 -9.77
CA GLN A 135 -8.01 -3.46 -9.39
C GLN A 135 -9.47 -3.86 -9.19
N LEU A 136 -10.30 -3.00 -8.59
CA LEU A 136 -11.74 -3.22 -8.43
C LEU A 136 -12.48 -3.28 -9.78
N GLU A 137 -12.00 -2.52 -10.77
CA GLU A 137 -12.53 -2.48 -12.14
C GLU A 137 -11.93 -3.55 -13.07
N GLY A 138 -10.97 -4.36 -12.59
CA GLY A 138 -10.30 -5.37 -13.39
C GLY A 138 -9.35 -4.81 -14.46
N ARG A 139 -8.89 -3.56 -14.31
CA ARG A 139 -7.91 -2.91 -15.19
C ARG A 139 -6.54 -2.78 -14.53
N GLU A 140 -5.50 -2.62 -15.35
CA GLU A 140 -4.15 -2.32 -14.85
C GLU A 140 -4.04 -0.84 -14.43
N SER A 141 -3.37 -0.60 -13.30
CA SER A 141 -3.05 0.75 -12.81
C SER A 141 -1.99 1.41 -13.67
N ILE A 142 -2.20 2.68 -14.04
CA ILE A 142 -1.22 3.44 -14.83
C ILE A 142 0.09 3.66 -14.06
N PHE A 143 0.02 3.83 -12.74
CA PHE A 143 1.19 4.03 -11.88
C PHE A 143 1.93 2.72 -11.67
N LEU A 144 1.21 1.60 -11.52
CA LEU A 144 1.86 0.29 -11.42
C LEU A 144 2.58 -0.06 -12.72
N LYS A 145 1.95 0.24 -13.87
CA LYS A 145 2.55 0.02 -15.20
C LYS A 145 3.84 0.81 -15.38
N SER A 146 3.91 2.06 -14.95
CA SER A 146 5.11 2.88 -15.07
C SER A 146 6.25 2.43 -14.15
N LEU A 147 5.94 1.66 -13.11
CA LEU A 147 6.91 1.13 -12.13
C LEU A 147 7.42 -0.27 -12.48
N LYS A 148 6.89 -0.95 -13.51
CA LYS A 148 7.30 -2.32 -13.84
C LYS A 148 8.81 -2.43 -14.04
N VAL A 149 9.45 -3.15 -13.11
CA VAL A 149 10.88 -3.48 -13.12
C VAL A 149 11.19 -4.56 -14.15
N VAL A 150 10.28 -5.52 -14.31
CA VAL A 150 10.34 -6.64 -15.24
C VAL A 150 9.11 -6.56 -16.17
N ALA A 151 9.33 -6.85 -17.46
CA ALA A 151 8.26 -6.88 -18.48
C ALA A 151 7.39 -8.13 -18.34
#